data_AF-A0A1I5CM59-F1
#
_entry.id   AF-A0A1I5CM59-F1
#
_cell.length_a   1.000
_cell.length_b   1.000
_cell.length_c   1.000
_cell.angle_alpha   90.00
_cell.angle_beta   90.00
_cell.angle_gamma   90.00
#
_symmetry.space_group_name_H-M   'P 1'
#
loop_
_entity.id
_entity.type
_entity.pdbx_description
1 polymer ?
#
loop_
_entity_poly.entity_id
_entity_poly.type
_entity_poly.pdbx_seq_one_letter_code
_entity_poly.pdbx_strand_id
1 'polypeptide(L)'
;MAMNEIDIILKKNPSINKEDLLILASWLLEYCDNKCPKSIASFRENIDKWCEVTIPLPHYFFIKHRDISKSDEFFNLLHKVENYSYDKDNFHIEGIKIINGEILQEWSQEIPEEDGGPIIDDFPRI
;
A
#
# COMPACT_ATOMS: atom_id res chain seq x y z
N MET A 1 22.37 -10.80 -14.19
CA MET A 1 20.98 -10.35 -13.99
C MET A 1 20.82 -10.12 -12.50
N ALA A 2 20.52 -8.89 -12.07
CA ALA A 2 20.18 -8.64 -10.68
C ALA A 2 18.94 -9.47 -10.33
N MET A 3 18.95 -10.15 -9.18
CA MET A 3 17.81 -10.96 -8.77
C MET A 3 16.63 -10.01 -8.50
N ASN A 4 15.51 -10.27 -9.16
CA ASN A 4 14.24 -9.56 -8.95
C ASN A 4 13.88 -9.63 -7.45
N GLU A 5 13.36 -8.54 -6.88
CA GLU A 5 12.97 -8.48 -5.46
C GLU A 5 11.94 -9.54 -5.07
N ILE A 6 11.03 -9.91 -5.99
CA ILE A 6 10.11 -11.04 -5.84
C ILE A 6 10.90 -12.34 -5.61
N ASP A 7 11.93 -12.59 -6.43
CA ASP A 7 12.75 -13.81 -6.29
C ASP A 7 13.55 -13.81 -4.98
N ILE A 8 13.97 -12.63 -4.50
CA ILE A 8 14.62 -12.47 -3.19
C ILE A 8 13.66 -12.87 -2.07
N ILE A 9 12.44 -12.32 -2.09
CA ILE A 9 11.43 -12.59 -1.05
C ILE A 9 11.02 -14.06 -1.07
N LEU A 10 10.74 -14.63 -2.24
CA LEU A 10 10.33 -16.03 -2.38
C LEU A 10 11.44 -16.99 -1.92
N LYS A 11 12.71 -16.68 -2.22
CA LYS A 11 13.85 -17.48 -1.76
C LYS A 11 14.03 -17.43 -0.23
N LYS A 12 13.80 -16.27 0.38
CA LYS A 12 13.89 -16.10 1.85
C LYS A 12 12.67 -16.67 2.57
N ASN A 13 11.52 -16.71 1.91
CA ASN A 13 10.24 -17.06 2.51
C ASN A 13 9.54 -18.19 1.72
N PRO A 14 9.96 -19.45 1.88
CA PRO A 14 9.37 -20.58 1.15
C PRO A 14 7.91 -20.89 1.54
N SER A 15 7.38 -20.21 2.56
CA SER A 15 6.01 -20.34 3.04
C SER A 15 4.97 -19.56 2.23
N ILE A 16 5.42 -18.67 1.32
CA ILE A 16 4.55 -17.90 0.43
C ILE A 16 4.88 -18.25 -1.02
N ASN A 17 3.86 -18.34 -1.88
CA ASN A 17 4.05 -18.44 -3.32
C ASN A 17 3.97 -17.04 -3.97
N LYS A 18 4.29 -16.96 -5.26
CA LYS A 18 4.27 -15.68 -6.00
C LYS A 18 2.89 -15.04 -6.03
N GLU A 19 1.83 -15.83 -6.18
CA GLU A 19 0.45 -15.33 -6.26
C GLU A 19 0.01 -14.70 -4.93
N ASP A 20 0.22 -15.40 -3.82
CA ASP A 20 -0.05 -14.90 -2.47
C ASP A 20 0.76 -13.62 -2.17
N LEU A 21 2.02 -13.54 -2.62
CA LEU A 21 2.84 -12.34 -2.47
C LEU A 21 2.25 -11.14 -3.23
N LEU A 22 1.78 -11.37 -4.46
CA LEU A 22 1.14 -10.33 -5.27
C LEU A 22 -0.21 -9.92 -4.68
N ILE A 23 -0.98 -10.84 -4.12
CA ILE A 23 -2.22 -10.54 -3.40
C ILE A 23 -1.93 -9.67 -2.17
N LEU A 24 -0.90 -10.02 -1.39
CA LEU A 24 -0.48 -9.25 -0.21
C LEU A 24 -0.08 -7.81 -0.61
N ALA A 25 0.69 -7.67 -1.69
CA ALA A 25 1.08 -6.37 -2.24
C ALA A 25 -0.12 -5.57 -2.77
N SER A 26 -1.02 -6.21 -3.52
CA SER A 26 -2.23 -5.59 -4.06
C SER A 26 -3.14 -5.07 -2.94
N TRP A 27 -3.37 -5.89 -1.90
CA TRP A 27 -4.17 -5.50 -0.74
C TRP A 27 -3.59 -4.29 -0.03
N LEU A 28 -2.27 -4.24 0.13
CA LEU A 28 -1.63 -3.06 0.73
C LEU A 28 -1.86 -1.80 -0.12
N LEU A 29 -1.74 -1.92 -1.44
CA LEU A 29 -1.96 -0.80 -2.36
C LEU A 29 -3.44 -0.38 -2.46
N GLU A 30 -4.39 -1.31 -2.40
CA GLU A 30 -5.83 -0.99 -2.30
C GLU A 30 -6.18 -0.24 -1.00
N TYR A 31 -5.49 -0.57 0.10
CA TYR A 31 -5.62 0.19 1.34
C TYR A 31 -5.04 1.60 1.23
N CYS A 32 -3.97 1.77 0.46
CA CYS A 32 -3.41 3.08 0.13
C CYS A 32 -4.36 3.98 -0.69
N ASP A 33 -5.33 3.40 -1.41
CA ASP A 33 -6.26 4.17 -2.25
C ASP A 33 -7.55 4.53 -1.53
N ASN A 34 -8.09 3.61 -0.71
CA ASN A 34 -9.44 3.78 -0.15
C ASN A 34 -9.54 4.82 0.99
N LYS A 35 -8.43 5.35 1.54
CA LYS A 35 -8.44 6.20 2.76
C LYS A 35 -7.35 7.28 2.86
N CYS A 36 -7.18 8.14 1.86
CA CYS A 36 -6.26 9.31 1.88
C CYS A 36 -4.76 9.01 1.62
N PRO A 37 -3.94 10.03 1.25
CA PRO A 37 -2.58 9.90 0.72
C PRO A 37 -1.56 9.62 1.83
N LYS A 38 -1.77 8.55 2.59
CA LYS A 38 -0.75 8.07 3.53
C LYS A 38 0.39 7.49 2.70
N SER A 39 1.58 8.04 2.91
CA SER A 39 2.80 7.52 2.29
C SER A 39 2.99 6.05 2.69
N ILE A 40 3.74 5.32 1.86
CA ILE A 40 4.12 3.93 2.14
C ILE A 40 4.73 3.78 3.56
N ALA A 41 5.48 4.79 4.02
CA ALA A 41 6.04 4.84 5.37
C ALA A 41 4.97 4.86 6.49
N SER A 42 3.89 5.63 6.31
CA SER A 42 2.78 5.67 7.28
C SER A 42 2.03 4.32 7.33
N PHE A 43 1.93 3.62 6.20
CA PHE A 43 1.34 2.28 6.18
C PHE A 43 2.21 1.22 6.85
N ARG A 44 3.54 1.35 6.78
CA ARG A 44 4.45 0.44 7.49
C ARG A 44 4.17 0.43 9.00
N GLU A 45 3.97 1.59 9.62
CA GLU A 45 3.61 1.67 11.04
C GLU A 45 2.26 1.01 11.37
N ASN A 46 1.29 1.08 10.45
CA ASN A 46 0.00 0.43 10.62
C ASN A 46 0.10 -1.10 10.48
N ILE A 47 0.89 -1.58 9.50
CA ILE A 47 1.19 -3.00 9.31
C ILE A 47 1.83 -3.57 10.58
N ASP A 48 2.79 -2.85 11.17
CA ASP A 48 3.45 -3.26 12.40
C ASP A 48 2.44 -3.51 13.52
N LYS A 49 1.49 -2.59 13.71
CA LYS A 49 0.40 -2.72 14.69
C LYS A 49 -0.54 -3.86 14.35
N TRP A 50 -0.98 -3.99 13.09
CA TRP A 50 -1.92 -5.04 12.68
C TRP A 50 -1.33 -6.44 12.87
N CYS A 51 -0.04 -6.60 12.61
CA CYS A 51 0.65 -7.86 12.84
C CYS A 51 0.79 -8.23 14.33
N GLU A 52 0.44 -7.34 15.27
CA GLU A 52 0.45 -7.60 16.72
C GLU A 52 -0.92 -8.02 17.28
N VAL A 53 -1.99 -7.86 16.51
CA VAL A 53 -3.37 -8.07 16.98
C VAL A 53 -4.19 -8.90 16.00
N THR A 54 -5.11 -9.74 16.49
CA THR A 54 -6.00 -10.53 15.62
C THR A 54 -7.17 -9.66 15.14
N ILE A 55 -7.20 -9.32 13.84
CA ILE A 55 -8.21 -8.46 13.20
C ILE A 55 -8.78 -9.15 11.94
N PRO A 56 -10.05 -8.88 11.53
CA PRO A 56 -10.64 -9.40 10.30
C PRO A 56 -9.80 -9.21 9.02
N LEU A 57 -10.10 -10.02 8.00
CA LEU A 57 -9.53 -9.91 6.66
C LEU A 57 -9.81 -8.50 6.12
N PRO A 58 -8.77 -7.78 5.67
CA PRO A 58 -7.53 -8.27 5.08
C PRO A 58 -6.31 -8.38 6.02
N HIS A 59 -6.43 -7.92 7.26
CA HIS A 59 -5.34 -7.88 8.23
C HIS A 59 -4.80 -9.27 8.60
N TYR A 60 -5.67 -10.29 8.59
CA TYR A 60 -5.25 -11.69 8.81
C TYR A 60 -4.21 -12.19 7.80
N PHE A 61 -4.23 -11.68 6.55
CA PHE A 61 -3.27 -12.07 5.54
C PHE A 61 -1.87 -11.50 5.83
N PHE A 62 -1.81 -10.25 6.29
CA PHE A 62 -0.57 -9.63 6.78
C PHE A 62 -0.05 -10.30 8.07
N ILE A 63 -0.93 -10.73 8.98
CA ILE A 63 -0.53 -11.50 10.17
C ILE A 63 0.09 -12.85 9.76
N LYS A 64 -0.56 -13.58 8.86
CA LYS A 64 -0.07 -14.88 8.37
C LYS A 64 1.30 -14.75 7.70
N HIS A 65 1.53 -13.66 6.98
CA HIS A 65 2.77 -13.37 6.27
C HIS A 65 3.56 -12.23 6.94
N ARG A 66 3.57 -12.18 8.29
CA ARG A 66 4.15 -11.08 9.08
C ARG A 66 5.59 -10.76 8.71
N ASP A 67 6.44 -11.79 8.65
CA ASP A 67 7.87 -11.60 8.39
C ASP A 67 8.12 -10.97 7.02
N ILE A 68 7.30 -11.31 6.03
CA ILE A 68 7.34 -10.71 4.69
C ILE A 68 6.77 -9.29 4.75
N SER A 69 5.60 -9.11 5.37
CA SER A 69 4.87 -7.84 5.42
C SER A 69 5.66 -6.72 6.11
N LYS A 70 6.57 -7.06 7.03
CA LYS A 70 7.43 -6.11 7.75
C LYS A 70 8.80 -5.87 7.08
N SER A 71 9.14 -6.66 6.06
CA SER A 71 10.47 -6.64 5.42
C SER A 71 10.67 -5.44 4.50
N ASP A 72 11.89 -4.93 4.43
CA ASP A 72 12.24 -3.83 3.51
C ASP A 72 12.07 -4.28 2.05
N GLU A 73 12.40 -5.53 1.74
CA GLU A 73 12.27 -6.08 0.40
C GLU A 73 10.81 -6.06 -0.08
N PHE A 74 9.85 -6.35 0.81
CA PHE A 74 8.43 -6.28 0.46
C PHE A 74 7.99 -4.85 0.16
N PHE A 75 8.49 -3.86 0.90
CA PHE A 75 8.14 -2.46 0.64
C PHE A 75 8.85 -1.90 -0.59
N ASN A 76 10.05 -2.39 -0.92
CA ASN A 76 10.74 -1.99 -2.15
C ASN A 76 10.01 -2.47 -3.42
N LEU A 77 9.25 -3.58 -3.33
CA LEU A 77 8.39 -4.01 -4.44
C LEU A 77 7.31 -2.98 -4.76
N LEU A 78 6.90 -2.18 -3.78
CA LEU A 78 5.73 -1.32 -3.85
C LEU A 78 6.16 0.06 -4.28
N HIS A 79 5.75 0.43 -5.49
CA HIS A 79 5.90 1.78 -5.98
C HIS A 79 4.51 2.37 -6.21
N LYS A 80 4.25 3.48 -5.53
CA LYS A 80 3.09 4.34 -5.78
C LYS A 80 3.62 5.62 -6.40
N VAL A 81 3.21 5.92 -7.63
CA VAL A 81 3.47 7.21 -8.25
C VAL A 81 2.14 7.92 -8.31
N GLU A 82 2.02 9.05 -7.61
CA GLU A 82 0.82 9.88 -7.63
C GLU A 82 1.20 11.24 -8.21
N ASN A 83 0.38 11.71 -9.13
CA ASN A 83 0.37 13.07 -9.63
C ASN A 83 -0.83 13.78 -9.01
N TYR A 84 -0.56 14.94 -8.42
CA TYR A 84 -1.57 15.75 -7.77
C TYR A 84 -1.74 17.03 -8.56
N SER A 85 -2.98 17.37 -8.91
CA SER A 85 -3.28 18.62 -9.59
C SER A 85 -4.53 19.27 -9.02
N TYR A 86 -4.65 20.57 -9.22
CA TYR A 86 -5.83 21.34 -8.81
C TYR A 86 -6.44 21.94 -10.07
N ASP A 87 -7.75 21.75 -10.23
CA ASP A 87 -8.56 22.67 -11.01
C ASP A 87 -9.24 23.67 -10.05
N LYS A 88 -10.02 24.61 -10.59
CA LYS A 88 -10.55 25.74 -9.80
C LYS A 88 -11.36 25.33 -8.57
N ASP A 89 -11.97 24.14 -8.58
CA ASP A 89 -12.92 23.70 -7.57
C ASP A 89 -12.65 22.26 -7.07
N ASN A 90 -11.69 21.54 -7.68
CA ASN A 90 -11.39 20.15 -7.38
C ASN A 90 -9.89 19.85 -7.26
N PHE A 91 -9.57 18.94 -6.35
CA PHE A 91 -8.28 18.28 -6.25
C PHE A 91 -8.32 16.95 -7.00
N HIS A 92 -7.40 16.78 -7.95
CA HIS A 92 -7.25 15.58 -8.76
C HIS A 92 -6.04 14.79 -8.31
N ILE A 93 -6.23 13.50 -8.12
CA ILE A 93 -5.18 12.53 -7.86
C ILE A 93 -5.19 11.53 -9.01
N GLU A 94 -4.10 11.46 -9.77
CA GLU A 94 -3.86 10.40 -10.74
C GLU A 94 -2.74 9.52 -10.22
N GLY A 95 -2.97 8.22 -10.13
CA GLY A 95 -2.02 7.30 -9.53
C GLY A 95 -1.73 6.09 -10.41
N ILE A 96 -0.49 5.63 -10.38
CA ILE A 96 -0.07 4.35 -10.96
C ILE A 96 0.45 3.47 -9.83
N LYS A 97 -0.14 2.27 -9.71
CA LYS A 97 0.37 1.19 -8.88
C LYS A 97 1.39 0.40 -9.68
N ILE A 98 2.58 0.28 -9.12
CA ILE A 98 3.65 -0.48 -9.73
C ILE A 98 4.12 -1.52 -8.72
N ILE A 99 4.16 -2.79 -9.14
CA ILE A 99 4.77 -3.87 -8.37
C ILE A 99 5.99 -4.35 -9.15
N ASN A 100 7.16 -4.31 -8.54
CA ASN A 100 8.41 -4.80 -9.16
C ASN A 100 8.66 -4.20 -10.56
N GLY A 101 8.36 -2.91 -10.73
CA GLY A 101 8.51 -2.20 -12.00
C GLY A 101 7.43 -2.45 -13.06
N GLU A 102 6.46 -3.34 -12.80
CA GLU A 102 5.31 -3.57 -13.68
C GLU A 102 4.09 -2.76 -13.23
N ILE A 103 3.41 -2.10 -14.18
CA ILE A 103 2.18 -1.36 -13.91
C ILE A 103 1.06 -2.37 -13.62
N LEU A 104 0.52 -2.31 -12.39
CA LEU A 104 -0.59 -3.14 -11.96
C LEU A 104 -1.94 -2.47 -12.27
N GLN A 105 -2.05 -1.18 -12.00
CA GLN A 105 -3.31 -0.45 -12.09
C GLN A 105 -3.07 1.05 -12.19
N GLU A 106 -3.81 1.72 -13.06
CA GLU A 106 -3.95 3.18 -13.10
C GLU A 106 -5.26 3.56 -12.41
N TRP A 107 -5.26 4.64 -11.63
CA TRP A 107 -6.47 5.15 -10.98
C TRP A 107 -6.49 6.68 -10.97
N SER A 108 -7.70 7.25 -10.90
CA SER A 108 -7.94 8.68 -10.83
C SER A 108 -9.04 8.94 -9.81
N GLN A 109 -8.85 9.96 -8.96
CA GLN A 109 -9.83 10.43 -7.99
C GLN A 109 -9.93 11.96 -8.05
N GLU A 110 -11.17 12.44 -8.06
CA GLU A 110 -11.51 13.85 -7.94
C GLU A 110 -12.11 14.10 -6.54
N ILE A 111 -11.59 15.10 -5.83
CA ILE A 111 -12.06 15.51 -4.50
C ILE A 111 -12.52 16.97 -4.60
N PRO A 112 -13.83 17.24 -4.45
CA PRO A 112 -14.36 18.61 -4.46
C PRO A 112 -13.86 19.43 -3.27
N GLU A 113 -13.60 20.72 -3.46
CA GLU A 113 -13.17 21.65 -2.40
C GLU A 113 -14.23 21.79 -1.29
N GLU A 114 -15.52 21.68 -1.65
CA GLU A 114 -16.64 21.74 -0.69
C GLU A 114 -16.73 20.53 0.24
N ASP A 115 -16.06 19.41 -0.07
CA ASP A 115 -16.13 18.16 0.73
C ASP A 115 -15.15 18.16 1.92
N GLY A 116 -14.67 19.34 2.33
CA GLY A 116 -13.75 19.52 3.46
C GLY A 116 -12.28 19.27 3.12
N GLY A 117 -11.94 19.18 1.83
CA GLY A 117 -10.62 18.77 1.37
C GLY A 117 -10.28 17.32 1.76
N PRO A 118 -9.08 16.81 1.46
CA PRO A 118 -8.65 15.53 2.00
C PRO A 118 -8.73 15.58 3.52
N ILE A 119 -9.42 14.61 4.15
CA ILE A 119 -9.36 14.39 5.59
C ILE A 119 -7.92 13.99 5.91
N ILE A 120 -7.08 14.99 6.17
CA ILE A 120 -5.84 14.81 6.91
C ILE A 120 -6.33 14.38 8.29
N ASP A 121 -6.21 13.09 8.60
CA ASP A 121 -6.54 12.54 9.93
C ASP A 121 -5.89 13.45 10.99
N ASP A 122 -6.66 14.38 11.54
CA ASP A 122 -6.45 14.84 12.90
C ASP A 122 -6.66 13.56 13.72
N PHE A 123 -5.54 12.96 14.10
CA PHE A 123 -5.51 11.79 14.98
C PHE A 123 -6.51 12.01 16.12
N PRO A 124 -7.30 10.99 16.52
CA PRO A 124 -7.85 11.04 17.85
C PRO A 124 -6.66 11.13 18.81
N ARG A 125 -6.50 12.30 19.45
CA ARG A 125 -5.64 12.43 20.63
C ARG A 125 -6.19 11.43 21.65
N ILE A 126 -5.43 10.37 21.91
CA ILE A 126 -5.62 9.48 23.05
C ILE A 126 -5.37 10.29 24.32
#